data_AF-A0A961P8A0-F1
#
_entry.id   AF-A0A961P8A0-F1
#
_cell.length_a   1.000
_cell.length_b   1.000
_cell.length_c   1.000
_cell.angle_alpha   90.00
_cell.angle_beta   90.00
_cell.angle_gamma   90.00
#
_symmetry.space_group_name_H-M   'P 1'
#
loop_
_entity.id
_entity.type
_entity.pdbx_description
1 polymer ?
#
loop_
_entity_poly.entity_id
_entity_poly.type
_entity_poly.pdbx_seq_one_letter_code
_entity_poly.pdbx_strand_id
1 'polypeptide(L)' 'MKDWSKRTKAVHGGIRRSQYGELSEAIFLTQGFAYDSAEQAEARFIKAGDDEFIYARYGNP' A
#
# COMPACT_ATOMS: atom_id res chain seq x y z
N MET A 1 17.58 -9.39 -2.18
CA MET A 1 17.28 -8.75 -0.87
C MET A 1 18.59 -8.62 -0.10
N LYS A 2 18.97 -7.44 0.41
CA LYS A 2 20.21 -7.31 1.22
C LYS A 2 20.10 -8.19 2.46
N ASP A 3 21.16 -8.92 2.80
CA ASP A 3 21.16 -9.80 3.97
C ASP A 3 21.36 -8.99 5.25
N TRP A 4 20.29 -8.34 5.68
CA TRP A 4 20.25 -7.58 6.93
C TRP A 4 20.01 -8.48 8.13
N SER A 5 20.56 -8.06 9.27
CA SER A 5 20.25 -8.68 10.56
C SER A 5 18.74 -8.64 10.83
N LYS A 6 18.23 -9.59 11.62
CA LYS A 6 16.82 -9.62 12.04
C LYS A 6 16.38 -8.31 12.70
N ARG A 7 17.27 -7.69 13.51
CA ARG A 7 17.01 -6.42 14.20
C ARG A 7 16.80 -5.27 13.21
N THR A 8 17.63 -5.20 12.17
CA THR A 8 17.52 -4.17 11.13
C THR A 8 16.23 -4.34 10.32
N LYS A 9 15.87 -5.58 9.97
CA LYS A 9 14.61 -5.87 9.25
C LYS A 9 13.37 -5.47 10.07
N ALA A 10 13.40 -5.67 11.39
CA ALA A 10 12.30 -5.29 12.28
C ALA A 10 12.06 -3.77 12.37
N VAL A 11 13.08 -2.94 12.08
CA VAL A 11 12.98 -1.47 12.17
C VAL A 11 12.72 -0.84 10.79
N HIS A 12 13.17 -1.46 9.70
CA HIS A 12 13.15 -0.82 8.37
C HIS A 12 12.49 -1.64 7.26
N GLY A 13 12.15 -2.91 7.53
CA GLY A 13 11.55 -3.79 6.53
C GLY A 13 10.07 -3.46 6.31
N GLY A 14 9.58 -3.62 5.09
CA GLY A 14 8.16 -3.54 4.76
C GLY A 14 7.57 -2.12 4.69
N ILE A 15 8.33 -1.08 5.02
CA ILE A 15 7.85 0.31 4.96
C ILE A 15 7.68 0.74 3.50
N ARG A 16 6.49 1.24 3.16
CA ARG A 16 6.20 1.96 1.91
C ARG A 16 5.78 3.40 2.25
N ARG A 17 6.70 4.35 2.05
CA ARG A 17 6.45 5.77 2.34
C ARG A 17 5.43 6.36 1.37
N SER A 18 4.59 7.25 1.88
CA SER A 18 3.72 8.08 1.06
C SER A 18 4.51 9.13 0.27
N GLN A 19 3.80 9.91 -0.55
CA GLN A 19 4.34 11.06 -1.28
C GLN A 19 4.92 12.16 -0.37
N TYR A 20 4.61 12.16 0.93
CA TYR A 20 5.08 13.19 1.87
C TYR A 20 6.44 12.87 2.51
N GLY A 21 6.98 11.67 2.30
CA GLY A 21 8.34 11.33 2.73
C GLY A 21 8.52 11.21 4.24
N GLU A 22 7.45 10.85 4.96
CA GLU A 22 7.48 10.64 6.40
C GLU A 22 8.47 9.55 6.83
N LEU A 23 8.99 9.67 8.05
CA LEU A 23 9.91 8.68 8.63
C LEU A 23 9.19 7.54 9.35
N SER A 24 8.07 7.86 10.01
CA SER A 24 7.18 6.89 10.66
C SER A 24 6.20 6.29 9.65
N GLU A 25 5.62 5.13 9.97
CA GLU A 25 4.56 4.54 9.16
C GLU A 25 3.28 5.39 9.18
N ALA A 26 2.74 5.69 8.00
CA ALA A 26 1.47 6.38 7.86
C ALA A 26 0.29 5.47 8.26
N ILE A 27 -0.79 6.07 8.77
CA ILE A 27 -2.04 5.36 9.10
C ILE A 27 -3.11 5.72 8.07
N PHE A 28 -3.51 4.75 7.25
CA PHE A 28 -4.57 4.90 6.26
C PHE A 28 -5.92 4.39 6.77
N LEU A 29 -6.52 5.14 7.70
CA LEU A 29 -7.80 4.79 8.32
C LEU A 29 -8.99 5.07 7.37
N THR A 30 -9.15 4.22 6.37
CA THR A 30 -10.25 4.24 5.40
C THR A 30 -10.70 2.82 5.06
N GLN A 31 -11.94 2.69 4.59
CA GLN A 31 -12.47 1.43 4.07
C GLN A 31 -12.33 1.31 2.54
N GLY A 32 -12.34 2.43 1.81
CA GLY A 32 -12.36 2.45 0.35
C GLY A 32 -11.44 3.52 -0.23
N PHE A 33 -11.23 3.44 -1.54
CA PHE A 33 -10.30 4.29 -2.29
C PHE A 33 -11.01 4.90 -3.50
N ALA A 34 -10.60 6.11 -3.87
CA ALA A 34 -11.11 6.78 -5.07
C ALA A 34 -10.44 6.22 -6.34
N TYR A 35 -11.17 6.32 -7.45
CA TYR A 35 -10.68 6.01 -8.80
C TYR A 35 -10.78 7.26 -9.65
N ASP A 36 -9.84 7.45 -10.56
CA ASP A 36 -9.82 8.59 -11.48
C ASP A 36 -10.88 8.47 -12.57
N SER A 37 -11.27 7.24 -12.93
CA SER A 37 -12.34 6.95 -13.89
C SER A 37 -13.08 5.65 -13.58
N ALA A 38 -14.24 5.46 -14.21
CA ALA A 38 -15.02 4.23 -14.07
C ALA A 38 -14.28 3.00 -14.64
N GLU A 39 -13.57 3.18 -15.76
CA GLU A 39 -12.79 2.15 -16.42
C GLU A 39 -11.59 1.72 -15.55
N GLN A 40 -10.99 2.66 -14.80
CA GLN A 40 -9.94 2.32 -13.83
C GLN A 40 -10.49 1.44 -12.69
N ALA A 41 -11.70 1.74 -12.20
CA ALA A 41 -12.35 0.88 -11.22
C ALA A 41 -12.59 -0.52 -11.79
N GLU A 42 -13.20 -0.62 -12.97
CA GLU A 42 -13.45 -1.90 -13.67
C GLU A 42 -12.17 -2.73 -13.81
N ALA A 43 -11.10 -2.12 -14.33
CA ALA A 43 -9.82 -2.80 -14.53
C ALA A 43 -9.27 -3.39 -13.23
N ARG A 44 -9.32 -2.64 -12.11
CA ARG A 44 -8.89 -3.13 -10.80
C ARG A 44 -9.75 -4.28 -10.29
N PHE A 45 -11.07 -4.23 -10.51
CA PHE A 45 -11.97 -5.33 -10.12
C PHE A 45 -11.73 -6.62 -10.93
N ILE A 46 -11.31 -6.51 -12.20
CA ILE A 46 -10.89 -7.67 -13.00
C ILE A 46 -9.56 -8.20 -12.50
N LYS A 47 -8.58 -7.31 -12.30
CA LYS A 47 -7.25 -7.64 -11.79
C LYS A 47 -6.54 -6.40 -11.24
N ALA A 48 -6.44 -6.30 -9.93
CA ALA A 48 -5.62 -5.28 -9.28
C ALA A 48 -4.12 -5.51 -9.56
N GLY A 49 -3.39 -4.43 -9.84
CA GLY A 49 -1.92 -4.41 -9.80
C GLY A 49 -1.36 -4.46 -8.38
N ASP A 50 -0.05 -4.63 -8.27
CA ASP A 50 0.66 -4.84 -6.99
C ASP A 50 0.51 -3.67 -5.99
N ASP A 51 0.30 -2.45 -6.49
CA ASP A 51 0.15 -1.22 -5.69
C ASP A 51 -1.27 -0.62 -5.75
N GLU A 52 -2.27 -1.42 -6.13
CA GLU A 52 -3.65 -0.96 -6.28
C GLU A 52 -4.56 -1.53 -5.20
N PHE A 53 -5.34 -0.65 -4.57
CA PHE A 53 -6.30 -1.02 -3.54
C PHE A 53 -7.72 -0.71 -3.99
N ILE A 54 -8.64 -1.61 -3.65
CA ILE A 54 -10.06 -1.49 -3.98
C ILE A 54 -10.86 -1.30 -2.69
N TYR A 55 -10.63 -2.17 -1.69
CA TYR A 55 -11.31 -2.10 -0.40
C TYR A 55 -10.45 -2.69 0.73
N ALA A 56 -10.42 -2.00 1.87
CA ALA A 56 -9.52 -2.29 2.99
C ALA A 56 -9.72 -3.67 3.64
N ARG A 57 -10.87 -4.31 3.39
CA ARG A 57 -11.16 -5.67 3.89
C ARG A 57 -10.13 -6.71 3.41
N TYR A 58 -9.58 -6.53 2.21
CA TYR A 58 -8.62 -7.47 1.61
C TYR A 58 -7.29 -6.83 1.21
N GLY A 59 -7.19 -5.49 1.25
CA GLY A 59 -5.92 -4.80 1.07
C GLY A 59 -6.00 -3.35 1.52
N ASN A 60 -5.05 -2.92 2.35
CA ASN A 60 -4.86 -1.54 2.77
C ASN A 60 -3.35 -1.22 2.69
N PRO A 61 -2.96 0.00 2.29
CA PRO A 61 -1.57 0.45 2.27
C PRO A 61 -0.82 0.24 3.58
#